data_AF-A0A817LXK8-F1
#
_entry.id   AF-A0A817LXK8-F1
#
_cell.length_a   1.000
_cell.length_b   1.000
_cell.length_c   1.000
_cell.angle_alpha   90.00
_cell.angle_beta   90.00
_cell.angle_gamma   90.00
#
_symmetry.space_group_name_H-M   'P 1'
#
loop_
_entity.id
_entity.type
_entity.pdbx_description
1 polymer ?
#
loop_
_entity_poly.entity_id
_entity_poly.type
_entity_poly.pdbx_seq_one_letter_code
_entity_poly.pdbx_strand_id
1 'polypeptide(L)'
;MSEEVVEQVRAKKEQQLQDYYEKQKGRVPDYIERIREKRTQEIDDERANAPDPDCPAGHVKVDNEKRLSTLRQLELSRAELEKKISHLPIRNDSLTLRRTKEDIEKKIIELDEAIKIFSKPKVFVKLEE
;
A
#
# COMPACT_ATOMS: atom_id res chain seq x y z
N MET A 1 17.58 14.27 73.73
CA MET A 1 16.14 14.15 73.40
C MET A 1 15.76 14.69 72.03
N SER A 2 15.97 15.98 71.70
CA SER A 2 15.61 16.54 70.38
C SER A 2 16.56 16.11 69.25
N GLU A 3 17.86 16.05 69.52
CA GLU A 3 18.89 15.71 68.51
C GLU A 3 18.86 14.22 68.13
N GLU A 4 18.68 13.33 69.10
CA GLU A 4 18.57 11.88 68.86
C GLU A 4 17.34 11.52 68.02
N VAL A 5 16.23 12.23 68.21
CA VAL A 5 15.02 12.06 67.39
C VAL A 5 15.27 12.52 65.96
N VAL A 6 16.01 13.61 65.76
CA VAL A 6 16.40 14.08 64.42
C VAL A 6 17.31 13.06 63.73
N GLU A 7 18.24 12.45 64.45
CA GLU A 7 19.18 11.46 63.92
C GLU A 7 18.49 10.14 63.56
N GLN A 8 17.54 9.68 64.39
CA GLN A 8 16.69 8.53 64.09
C GLN A 8 15.82 8.74 62.85
N VAL A 9 15.27 9.95 62.67
CA VAL A 9 14.48 10.30 61.48
C VAL A 9 15.35 10.28 60.21
N ARG A 10 16.60 10.74 60.30
CA ARG A 10 17.57 10.70 59.19
C ARG A 10 17.93 9.27 58.80
N ALA A 11 18.33 8.43 59.77
CA ALA A 11 18.68 7.03 59.53
C ALA A 11 17.51 6.24 58.91
N LYS A 12 16.28 6.48 59.39
CA LYS A 12 15.07 5.85 58.82
C LYS A 12 14.82 6.29 57.38
N LYS A 13 15.09 7.56 57.06
CA LYS A 13 14.96 8.08 55.68
C LYS A 13 16.01 7.47 54.75
N GLU A 14 17.24 7.28 55.22
CA GLU A 14 18.32 6.65 54.45
C GLU A 14 18.02 5.17 54.15
N GLN A 15 17.53 4.41 55.13
CA GLN A 15 17.10 3.03 54.94
C GLN A 15 15.95 2.93 53.92
N GLN A 16 14.95 3.82 54.01
CA GLN A 16 13.86 3.89 53.04
C GLN A 16 14.36 4.22 51.61
N LEU A 17 15.36 5.09 51.50
CA LEU A 17 15.99 5.44 50.24
C LEU A 17 16.74 4.22 49.65
N GLN A 18 17.50 3.51 50.48
CA GLN A 18 18.22 2.29 50.10
C GLN A 18 17.25 1.21 49.61
N ASP A 19 16.19 0.93 50.38
CA ASP A 19 15.14 -0.01 49.99
C ASP A 19 14.45 0.37 48.67
N TYR A 20 14.23 1.67 48.44
CA TYR A 20 13.66 2.16 47.19
C TYR A 20 14.62 1.94 46.01
N TYR A 21 15.91 2.27 46.17
CA TYR A 21 16.90 2.05 45.13
C TYR A 21 17.10 0.56 44.85
N GLU A 22 17.18 -0.31 45.86
CA GLU A 22 17.33 -1.75 45.64
C GLU A 22 16.15 -2.34 44.86
N LYS A 23 14.92 -1.86 45.10
CA LYS A 23 13.70 -2.38 44.45
C LYS A 23 13.40 -1.77 43.09
N GLN A 24 13.76 -0.51 42.84
CA GLN A 24 13.34 0.24 41.65
C GLN A 24 14.49 0.63 40.72
N LYS A 25 15.76 0.45 41.12
CA LYS A 25 16.90 0.78 40.27
C LYS A 25 16.87 -0.09 39.00
N GLY A 26 16.87 0.57 37.85
CA GLY A 26 16.85 -0.08 36.54
C GLY A 26 15.45 -0.48 36.05
N ARG A 27 14.40 -0.35 36.87
CA ARG A 27 13.02 -0.55 36.43
C ARG A 27 12.52 0.70 35.70
N VAL A 28 11.99 0.51 34.50
CA VAL A 28 11.33 1.57 33.75
C VAL A 28 9.96 1.81 34.39
N PRO A 29 9.57 3.06 34.70
CA PRO A 29 8.24 3.34 35.21
C PRO A 29 7.15 2.93 34.21
N ASP A 30 6.07 2.33 34.72
CA ASP A 30 4.97 1.80 33.89
C ASP A 30 4.40 2.82 32.88
N TYR A 31 4.42 4.13 33.21
CA TYR A 31 3.93 5.16 32.29
C TYR A 31 4.83 5.33 31.05
N ILE A 32 6.14 5.11 31.18
CA ILE A 32 7.09 5.15 30.05
C ILE A 32 6.86 3.95 29.14
N GLU A 33 6.60 2.77 29.71
CA GLU A 33 6.27 1.56 28.93
C GLU A 33 4.98 1.76 28.14
N ARG A 34 3.93 2.28 28.77
CA ARG A 34 2.66 2.62 28.07
C ARG A 34 2.86 3.61 26.93
N ILE A 35 3.75 4.60 27.09
CA ILE A 35 4.06 5.56 26.01
C ILE A 35 4.78 4.87 24.86
N ARG A 36 5.73 3.97 25.14
CA ARG A 36 6.43 3.20 24.09
C ARG A 36 5.46 2.33 23.32
N GLU A 37 4.58 1.62 24.02
CA GLU A 37 3.56 0.76 23.44
C GLU A 37 2.61 1.55 22.52
N LYS A 38 2.11 2.70 22.99
CA LYS A 38 1.29 3.59 22.15
C LYS A 38 2.00 4.03 20.89
N ARG A 39 3.26 4.47 21.00
CA ARG A 39 4.05 4.86 19.82
C ARG A 39 4.28 3.72 18.84
N THR A 40 4.52 2.50 19.34
CA THR A 40 4.66 1.34 18.46
C THR A 40 3.36 1.02 17.73
N GLN A 41 2.22 1.09 18.43
CA GLN A 41 0.90 0.91 17.82
C GLN A 41 0.63 1.98 16.76
N GLU A 42 0.86 3.26 17.08
CA GLU A 42 0.69 4.37 16.13
C GLU A 42 1.55 4.19 14.87
N ILE A 43 2.83 3.82 15.02
CA ILE A 43 3.74 3.59 13.88
C ILE A 43 3.27 2.39 13.04
N ASP A 44 2.81 1.31 13.66
CA ASP A 44 2.33 0.13 12.95
C ASP A 44 1.01 0.41 12.22
N ASP A 45 0.11 1.18 12.82
CA ASP A 45 -1.13 1.67 12.20
C ASP A 45 -0.84 2.61 11.02
N GLU A 46 0.12 3.53 11.18
CA GLU A 46 0.58 4.41 10.10
C GLU A 46 1.20 3.60 8.95
N ARG A 47 2.00 2.58 9.25
CA ARG A 47 2.60 1.69 8.22
C ARG A 47 1.57 0.85 7.49
N ALA A 48 0.56 0.36 8.19
CA ALA A 48 -0.52 -0.43 7.59
C ALA A 48 -1.40 0.42 6.68
N ASN A 49 -1.63 1.68 7.05
CA ASN A 49 -2.45 2.63 6.30
C ASN A 49 -1.65 3.48 5.31
N ALA A 50 -0.32 3.42 5.34
CA ALA A 50 0.52 4.20 4.44
C ALA A 50 0.18 3.86 2.98
N PRO A 51 -0.08 4.87 2.13
CA PRO A 51 -0.30 4.62 0.71
C PRO A 51 0.92 3.93 0.11
N ASP A 52 0.69 3.05 -0.87
CA ASP A 52 1.75 2.33 -1.58
C ASP A 52 2.84 3.35 -2.00
N PRO A 53 4.13 3.16 -1.61
CA PRO A 53 5.19 4.15 -1.86
C PRO A 53 5.44 4.41 -3.34
N ASP A 54 5.03 3.49 -4.21
CA ASP A 54 5.10 3.60 -5.67
C ASP A 54 3.88 4.32 -6.27
N CYS A 55 2.89 4.73 -5.48
CA CYS A 55 1.68 5.38 -5.98
C CYS A 55 1.98 6.85 -6.33
N PRO A 56 1.91 7.23 -7.62
CA PRO A 56 2.17 8.62 -8.01
C PRO A 56 1.07 9.55 -7.50
N ALA A 57 1.43 10.81 -7.23
CA ALA A 57 0.49 11.83 -6.77
C ALA A 57 -0.69 11.99 -7.75
N GLY A 58 -1.90 12.21 -7.21
CA GLY A 58 -3.12 12.33 -8.01
C GLY A 58 -3.62 11.03 -8.65
N HIS A 59 -3.08 9.88 -8.24
CA HIS A 59 -3.55 8.57 -8.70
C HIS A 59 -4.10 7.74 -7.55
N VAL A 60 -4.97 6.78 -7.88
CA VAL A 60 -5.55 5.82 -6.94
C VAL A 60 -5.37 4.41 -7.49
N LYS A 61 -5.09 3.47 -6.58
CA LYS A 61 -4.96 2.05 -6.89
C LYS A 61 -6.31 1.46 -7.25
N VAL A 62 -6.38 0.74 -8.37
CA VAL A 62 -7.59 0.03 -8.78
C VAL A 62 -7.79 -1.21 -7.91
N ASP A 63 -9.02 -1.44 -7.46
CA ASP A 63 -9.40 -2.67 -6.74
C ASP A 63 -9.11 -3.91 -7.60
N ASN A 64 -8.67 -4.99 -6.95
CA ASN A 64 -8.30 -6.21 -7.66
C ASN A 64 -9.46 -6.81 -8.48
N GLU A 65 -10.68 -6.78 -7.96
CA GLU A 65 -11.85 -7.29 -8.67
C GLU A 65 -12.17 -6.48 -9.92
N LYS A 66 -12.14 -5.15 -9.80
CA LYS A 66 -12.34 -4.23 -10.92
C LYS A 66 -11.24 -4.43 -11.96
N ARG A 67 -9.97 -4.52 -11.54
CA ARG A 67 -8.83 -4.80 -12.41
C ARG A 67 -9.03 -6.09 -13.22
N LEU A 68 -9.41 -7.19 -12.56
CA LEU A 68 -9.66 -8.48 -13.22
C LEU A 68 -10.89 -8.45 -14.14
N SER A 69 -11.93 -7.69 -13.78
CA SER A 69 -13.08 -7.47 -14.64
C SER A 69 -12.69 -6.75 -15.93
N THR A 70 -11.96 -5.63 -15.81
CA THR A 70 -11.47 -4.86 -16.97
C THR A 70 -10.52 -5.70 -17.84
N LEU A 71 -9.60 -6.45 -17.22
CA LEU A 71 -8.69 -7.33 -17.96
C LEU A 71 -9.45 -8.34 -18.83
N ARG A 72 -10.47 -9.01 -18.26
CA ARG A 72 -11.32 -9.95 -19.01
C ARG A 72 -12.07 -9.27 -20.16
N GLN A 73 -12.57 -8.05 -19.95
CA GLN A 73 -13.25 -7.30 -21.01
C GLN A 73 -12.30 -6.95 -22.16
N LEU A 74 -11.06 -6.53 -21.85
CA LEU A 74 -10.04 -6.23 -22.86
C LEU A 74 -9.65 -7.47 -23.66
N GLU A 75 -9.44 -8.61 -23.00
CA GLU A 75 -9.13 -9.89 -23.66
C GLU A 75 -10.25 -10.36 -24.60
N LEU A 76 -11.51 -10.23 -24.17
CA LEU A 76 -12.68 -10.53 -25.00
C LEU A 76 -12.73 -9.64 -26.25
N SER A 77 -12.56 -8.32 -26.07
CA SER A 77 -12.53 -7.37 -27.19
C SER A 77 -11.39 -7.67 -28.18
N ARG A 78 -10.21 -8.03 -27.67
CA ARG A 78 -9.06 -8.43 -28.51
C ARG A 78 -9.40 -9.67 -29.34
N ALA A 79 -9.94 -10.70 -28.71
CA ALA A 79 -10.33 -11.93 -29.40
C ALA A 79 -11.41 -11.69 -30.47
N GLU A 80 -12.34 -10.75 -30.24
CA GLU A 80 -13.31 -10.33 -31.24
C GLU A 80 -12.67 -9.63 -32.44
N LEU A 81 -11.67 -8.78 -32.23
CA LEU A 81 -10.94 -8.12 -33.33
C LEU A 81 -10.07 -9.12 -34.11
N GLU A 82 -9.43 -10.07 -33.44
CA GLU A 82 -8.68 -11.15 -34.10
C GLU A 82 -9.59 -12.01 -34.99
N LYS A 83 -10.81 -12.32 -34.50
CA LYS A 83 -11.84 -12.96 -35.33
C LYS A 83 -12.21 -12.10 -36.53
N LYS A 84 -12.37 -10.78 -36.38
CA LYS A 84 -12.67 -9.90 -37.52
C LYS A 84 -11.55 -9.93 -38.57
N ILE A 85 -10.28 -9.92 -38.15
CA ILE A 85 -9.15 -10.07 -39.08
C ILE A 85 -9.19 -11.42 -39.80
N SER A 86 -9.46 -12.51 -39.09
CA SER A 86 -9.48 -13.85 -39.69
C SER A 86 -10.62 -14.04 -40.71
N HIS A 87 -11.69 -13.24 -40.61
CA HIS A 87 -12.78 -13.22 -41.59
C HIS A 87 -12.52 -12.31 -42.79
N LEU A 88 -11.44 -11.51 -42.79
CA LEU A 88 -11.07 -10.71 -43.95
C LEU A 88 -10.61 -11.62 -45.09
N PRO A 89 -10.92 -11.27 -46.36
CA PRO A 89 -10.45 -12.04 -47.50
C PRO A 89 -8.92 -12.05 -47.57
N ILE A 90 -8.35 -13.15 -48.04
CA ILE A 90 -6.90 -13.31 -48.21
C ILE A 90 -6.34 -12.24 -49.17
N ARG A 91 -7.11 -11.88 -50.20
CA ARG A 91 -6.77 -10.85 -51.18
C ARG A 91 -7.35 -9.49 -50.77
N ASN A 92 -6.47 -8.55 -50.41
CA ASN A 92 -6.83 -7.20 -49.97
C ASN A 92 -6.32 -6.14 -50.96
N ASP A 93 -6.82 -6.19 -52.19
CA ASP A 93 -6.33 -5.29 -53.26
C ASP A 93 -7.01 -3.91 -53.22
N SER A 94 -8.24 -3.84 -52.69
CA SER A 94 -8.93 -2.57 -52.52
C SER A 94 -8.28 -1.75 -51.40
N LEU A 95 -8.10 -0.45 -51.65
CA LEU A 95 -7.63 0.51 -50.66
C LEU A 95 -8.52 0.53 -49.41
N THR A 96 -9.83 0.33 -49.56
CA THR A 96 -10.77 0.28 -48.43
C THR A 96 -10.51 -0.91 -47.52
N LEU A 97 -10.31 -2.10 -48.10
CA LEU A 97 -9.99 -3.33 -47.37
C LEU A 97 -8.66 -3.21 -46.61
N ARG A 98 -7.63 -2.63 -47.25
CA ARG A 98 -6.34 -2.36 -46.61
C ARG A 98 -6.48 -1.44 -45.41
N ARG A 99 -7.18 -0.31 -45.56
CA ARG A 99 -7.44 0.63 -44.46
C ARG A 99 -8.20 -0.03 -43.32
N THR A 100 -9.26 -0.78 -43.60
CA THR A 100 -10.01 -1.49 -42.55
C THR A 100 -9.16 -2.50 -41.79
N LYS A 101 -8.25 -3.19 -42.49
CA LYS A 101 -7.30 -4.11 -41.86
C LYS A 101 -6.33 -3.36 -40.95
N GLU A 102 -5.70 -2.30 -41.46
CA GLU A 102 -4.78 -1.44 -40.70
C GLU A 102 -5.45 -0.85 -39.45
N ASP A 103 -6.70 -0.42 -39.55
CA ASP A 103 -7.46 0.13 -38.43
C ASP A 103 -7.76 -0.92 -37.36
N ILE A 104 -8.05 -2.17 -37.75
CA ILE A 104 -8.23 -3.27 -36.80
C ILE A 104 -6.90 -3.63 -36.13
N GLU A 105 -5.80 -3.70 -36.89
CA GLU A 105 -4.46 -3.99 -36.36
C GLU A 105 -4.02 -2.93 -35.34
N LYS A 106 -4.23 -1.64 -35.62
CA LYS A 106 -3.95 -0.55 -34.67
C LYS A 106 -4.72 -0.72 -33.36
N LYS A 107 -6.03 -1.04 -33.45
CA LYS A 107 -6.86 -1.27 -32.27
C LYS A 107 -6.41 -2.49 -31.47
N ILE A 108 -5.93 -3.55 -32.14
CA ILE A 108 -5.36 -4.70 -31.44
C ILE A 108 -4.11 -4.29 -30.67
N ILE A 109 -3.22 -3.49 -31.27
CA ILE A 109 -2.02 -2.97 -30.59
C ILE A 109 -2.39 -2.14 -29.36
N GLU A 110 -3.37 -1.23 -29.48
CA GLU A 110 -3.87 -0.43 -28.35
C GLU A 110 -4.43 -1.32 -27.22
N LEU A 111 -5.20 -2.36 -27.57
CA LEU A 111 -5.71 -3.32 -26.59
C LEU A 111 -4.59 -4.13 -25.95
N ASP A 112 -3.58 -4.54 -26.70
CA ASP A 112 -2.42 -5.29 -26.18
C ASP A 112 -1.63 -4.45 -25.16
N GLU A 113 -1.45 -3.16 -25.43
CA GLU A 113 -0.84 -2.22 -24.49
C GLU A 113 -1.68 -2.07 -23.22
N ALA A 114 -3.01 -1.95 -23.37
CA ALA A 114 -3.92 -1.89 -22.23
C ALA A 114 -3.89 -3.20 -21.41
N ILE A 115 -3.96 -4.37 -22.05
CA ILE A 115 -3.86 -5.69 -21.41
C ILE A 115 -2.54 -5.81 -20.66
N LYS A 116 -1.43 -5.36 -21.26
CA LYS A 116 -0.11 -5.35 -20.60
C LYS A 116 -0.09 -4.49 -19.34
N ILE A 117 -0.82 -3.37 -19.32
CA ILE A 117 -0.97 -2.52 -18.12
C ILE A 117 -1.82 -3.25 -17.07
N PHE A 118 -2.99 -3.78 -17.43
CA PHE A 118 -3.93 -4.42 -16.50
C PHE A 118 -3.52 -5.83 -16.03
N SER A 119 -2.59 -6.47 -16.74
CA SER A 119 -1.95 -7.73 -16.36
C SER A 119 -1.05 -7.57 -15.13
N LYS A 120 -0.52 -6.35 -14.89
CA LYS A 120 0.27 -6.06 -13.69
C LYS A 120 -0.58 -6.22 -12.42
N PRO A 121 0.01 -6.67 -11.30
CA PRO A 121 -0.73 -6.86 -10.05
C PRO A 121 -1.22 -5.54 -9.44
N LYS A 122 -0.48 -4.44 -9.64
CA LYS A 122 -0.83 -3.09 -9.18
C LYS A 122 -1.03 -2.18 -10.38
N VAL A 123 -2.19 -1.54 -10.44
CA VAL A 123 -2.56 -0.57 -11.49
C VAL A 123 -3.07 0.68 -10.80
N PHE A 124 -2.59 1.84 -11.24
CA PHE A 124 -2.98 3.14 -10.72
C PHE A 124 -3.70 3.93 -11.82
N VAL A 125 -4.79 4.58 -11.46
CA VAL A 125 -5.59 5.41 -12.37
C VAL A 125 -5.56 6.83 -11.84
N LYS A 126 -5.43 7.79 -12.77
CA LYS A 126 -5.45 9.22 -12.45
C LYS A 126 -6.86 9.61 -11.99
N LEU A 127 -6.96 10.34 -10.88
CA LEU A 127 -8.20 11.01 -10.49
C LEU A 127 -8.44 12.15 -11.48
N GLU A 128 -9.57 12.12 -12.20
CA GLU A 128 -9.99 13.28 -12.98
C GLU A 128 -10.48 14.36 -12.00
N GLU A 129 -9.93 15.58 -12.12
CA GLU A 129 -10.34 16.76 -11.35
C GLU A 129 -11.74 17.25 -11.75
#